data_AF-A0A1F9F2C4-F1
#
_entry.id   AF-A0A1F9F2C4-F1
#
_cell.length_a   1.000
_cell.length_b   1.000
_cell.length_c   1.000
_cell.angle_alpha   90.00
_cell.angle_beta   90.00
_cell.angle_gamma   90.00
#
_symmetry.space_group_name_H-M   'P 1'
#
loop_
_entity.id
_entity.type
_entity.pdbx_description
1 polymer ?
#
loop_
_entity_poly.entity_id
_entity_poly.type
_entity_poly.pdbx_seq_one_letter_code
_entity_poly.pdbx_strand_id
1 'polypeptide(L)'
;MSAVNELESFLRPPGLGLYTVSTGAGMAESLLKKIYGGDPRFRGDDKSFRGDDFVQQKWKLAFRKIKQAKVILLGFPSDNGAGIKRGSNFAPLEIRHHLYQNKKFKTWIQKNTVVDLGDILVIPQLLEDEMLSSAQKKKSQIALYGKKTNLPVSPLSLLEKTANLIFKLNPKAKLMTLGGDHSMSWPLICAYHAHHSPFSILHFDAHTDLLKSRLGVDHCYGTWAYHANQKIGKKQRLVQVGIRASQKPKKHWESTLDVKQFWAKEILKDPISS
;
A
#
# COMPACT_ATOMS: atom_id res chain seq x y z
N MET A 1 -6.54 18.06 14.76
CA MET A 1 -6.26 16.65 15.10
C MET A 1 -4.77 16.41 14.84
N SER A 2 -4.04 15.69 15.69
CA SER A 2 -2.62 15.40 15.41
C SER A 2 -2.50 14.43 14.22
N ALA A 3 -1.38 14.44 13.49
CA ALA A 3 -1.13 13.50 12.40
C ALA A 3 -1.23 12.04 12.86
N VAL A 4 -0.83 11.74 14.10
CA VAL A 4 -0.98 10.42 14.73
C VAL A 4 -2.46 10.07 14.92
N ASN A 5 -3.27 10.98 15.46
CA ASN A 5 -4.69 10.74 15.66
C ASN A 5 -5.44 10.54 14.33
N GLU A 6 -5.01 11.21 13.25
CA GLU A 6 -5.53 10.93 11.91
C GLU A 6 -5.15 9.52 11.45
N LEU A 7 -3.88 9.12 11.54
CA LEU A 7 -3.45 7.76 11.19
C LEU A 7 -4.22 6.69 11.98
N GLU A 8 -4.39 6.88 13.30
CA GLU A 8 -5.17 5.96 14.15
C GLU A 8 -6.64 5.83 13.72
N SER A 9 -7.20 6.81 13.02
CA SER A 9 -8.60 6.78 12.61
C SER A 9 -8.88 5.81 11.46
N PHE A 10 -7.93 5.61 10.56
CA PHE A 10 -8.08 4.78 9.35
C PHE A 10 -7.03 3.68 9.18
N LEU A 11 -6.04 3.57 10.07
CA LEU A 11 -5.23 2.36 10.17
C LEU A 11 -5.85 1.35 11.12
N ARG A 12 -5.47 0.09 10.97
CA ARG A 12 -5.87 -1.05 11.80
C ARG A 12 -4.66 -1.91 12.12
N PRO A 13 -4.74 -2.73 13.19
CA PRO A 13 -3.70 -3.70 13.48
C PRO A 13 -3.39 -4.59 12.26
N PRO A 14 -2.16 -5.15 12.18
CA PRO A 14 -1.77 -6.06 11.11
C PRO A 14 -2.80 -7.16 10.84
N GLY A 15 -3.26 -7.30 9.59
CA GLY A 15 -4.24 -8.29 9.18
C GLY A 15 -5.70 -7.84 9.27
N LEU A 16 -5.99 -6.66 9.83
CA LEU A 16 -7.36 -6.16 10.05
C LEU A 16 -7.76 -4.99 9.14
N GLY A 17 -6.99 -4.70 8.10
CA GLY A 17 -7.34 -3.63 7.14
C GLY A 17 -8.44 -4.00 6.15
N LEU A 18 -8.71 -5.29 5.97
CA LEU A 18 -9.83 -5.79 5.16
C LEU A 18 -10.89 -6.36 6.09
N TYR A 19 -12.16 -5.98 5.89
CA TYR A 19 -13.25 -6.62 6.63
C TYR A 19 -13.51 -8.03 6.12
N THR A 20 -13.31 -9.00 6.98
CA THR A 20 -13.56 -10.42 6.69
C THR A 20 -14.43 -11.02 7.79
N VAL A 21 -15.59 -11.55 7.43
CA VAL A 21 -16.49 -12.26 8.36
C VAL A 21 -16.12 -13.72 8.56
N SER A 22 -15.39 -14.33 7.62
CA SER A 22 -15.00 -15.75 7.66
C SER A 22 -13.61 -15.99 7.06
N THR A 23 -13.42 -15.69 5.78
CA THR A 23 -12.16 -15.94 5.07
C THR A 23 -11.04 -15.02 5.55
N GLY A 24 -10.00 -15.58 6.16
CA GLY A 24 -8.84 -14.82 6.65
C GLY A 24 -8.90 -14.43 8.12
N ALA A 25 -10.06 -14.58 8.79
CA ALA A 25 -10.22 -14.23 10.21
C ALA A 25 -9.27 -15.05 11.10
N GLY A 26 -9.25 -16.38 10.95
CA GLY A 26 -8.35 -17.25 11.74
C GLY A 26 -6.86 -16.99 11.47
N MET A 27 -6.51 -16.55 10.26
CA MET A 27 -5.14 -16.16 9.93
C MET A 27 -4.78 -14.84 10.61
N ALA A 28 -5.64 -13.82 10.52
CA ALA A 28 -5.45 -12.57 11.24
C ALA A 28 -5.33 -12.78 12.76
N GLU A 29 -6.18 -13.61 13.36
CA GLU A 29 -6.09 -14.01 14.78
C GLU A 29 -4.73 -14.64 15.11
N SER A 30 -4.31 -15.61 14.31
CA SER A 30 -3.02 -16.29 14.47
C SER A 30 -1.85 -15.31 14.35
N LEU A 31 -1.91 -14.36 13.41
CA LEU A 31 -0.90 -13.32 13.25
C LEU A 31 -0.86 -12.41 14.48
N LEU A 32 -2.01 -11.88 14.93
CA LEU A 32 -2.10 -10.96 16.06
C LEU A 32 -1.62 -11.61 17.35
N LYS A 33 -2.00 -12.88 17.60
CA LYS A 33 -1.49 -13.69 18.71
C LYS A 33 0.03 -13.81 18.66
N LYS A 34 0.61 -13.96 17.47
CA LYS A 34 2.07 -14.05 17.27
C LYS A 34 2.78 -12.72 17.50
N ILE A 35 2.16 -11.59 17.14
CA ILE A 35 2.76 -10.26 17.24
C ILE A 35 2.64 -9.69 18.67
N TYR A 36 1.44 -9.75 19.25
CA TYR A 36 1.11 -9.04 20.51
C TYR A 36 0.99 -9.96 21.72
N GLY A 37 0.90 -11.28 21.51
CA GLY A 37 0.57 -12.25 22.55
C GLY A 37 -0.94 -12.24 22.89
N GLY A 38 -1.34 -13.11 23.82
CA GLY A 38 -2.73 -13.22 24.29
C GLY A 38 -3.60 -14.19 23.47
N ASP A 39 -4.84 -14.37 23.93
CA ASP A 39 -5.90 -15.04 23.18
C ASP A 39 -6.80 -13.93 22.66
N PRO A 40 -6.60 -13.46 21.40
CA PRO A 40 -7.45 -12.44 20.83
C PRO A 40 -8.80 -13.05 20.48
N ARG A 41 -9.55 -13.48 21.50
CA ARG A 41 -10.97 -13.74 21.35
C ARG A 41 -11.53 -12.40 20.95
N PHE A 42 -11.91 -12.27 19.68
CA PHE A 42 -12.89 -11.29 19.23
C PHE A 42 -14.14 -11.50 20.08
N ARG A 43 -14.15 -10.92 21.28
CA ARG A 43 -15.24 -11.05 22.25
C ARG A 43 -16.32 -10.12 21.77
N GLY A 44 -17.32 -10.72 21.14
CA GLY A 44 -18.58 -10.07 20.85
C GLY A 44 -18.73 -9.67 19.39
N ASP A 45 -19.98 -9.82 18.94
CA ASP A 45 -20.81 -8.94 18.11
C ASP A 45 -20.38 -7.49 17.79
N ASP A 46 -19.27 -7.00 18.32
CA ASP A 46 -18.70 -5.70 18.01
C ASP A 46 -18.06 -5.69 16.62
N LYS A 47 -18.83 -5.15 15.68
CA LYS A 47 -18.45 -4.75 14.33
C LYS A 47 -17.37 -3.65 14.29
N SER A 48 -16.54 -3.45 15.32
CA SER A 48 -15.67 -2.26 15.40
C SER A 48 -14.46 -2.27 14.45
N PHE A 49 -14.21 -3.36 13.72
CA PHE A 49 -13.07 -3.49 12.79
C PHE A 49 -11.71 -3.18 13.44
N ARG A 50 -11.64 -3.16 14.78
CA ARG A 50 -10.48 -2.70 15.55
C ARG A 50 -9.71 -3.87 16.17
N GLY A 51 -10.32 -5.05 16.32
CA GLY A 51 -9.75 -6.10 17.18
C GLY A 51 -10.03 -5.80 18.65
N ASP A 52 -9.68 -6.72 19.54
CA ASP A 52 -9.92 -6.53 20.97
C ASP A 52 -9.11 -5.36 21.57
N ASP A 53 -9.53 -4.91 22.75
CA ASP A 53 -8.90 -3.79 23.46
C ASP A 53 -7.41 -4.03 23.75
N PHE A 54 -7.00 -5.28 23.96
CA PHE A 54 -5.62 -5.63 24.27
C PHE A 54 -4.71 -5.41 23.06
N VAL A 55 -5.08 -5.96 21.90
CA VAL A 55 -4.39 -5.78 20.62
C VAL A 55 -4.34 -4.29 20.26
N GLN A 56 -5.47 -3.58 20.41
CA GLN A 56 -5.54 -2.16 20.14
C GLN A 56 -4.55 -1.34 20.98
N GLN A 57 -4.51 -1.58 22.30
CA GLN A 57 -3.59 -0.88 23.20
C GLN A 57 -2.11 -1.16 22.84
N LYS A 58 -1.78 -2.42 22.53
CA LYS A 58 -0.40 -2.80 22.15
C LYS A 58 0.00 -2.22 20.79
N TRP A 59 -0.86 -2.33 19.79
CA TRP A 59 -0.64 -1.78 18.45
C TRP A 59 -0.43 -0.27 18.48
N LYS A 60 -1.20 0.47 19.30
CA LYS A 60 -1.05 1.93 19.42
C LYS A 60 0.34 2.39 19.88
N LEU A 61 1.12 1.52 20.52
CA LEU A 61 2.52 1.82 20.85
C LEU A 61 3.41 1.99 19.61
N ALA A 62 3.02 1.46 18.45
CA ALA A 62 3.75 1.61 17.20
C ALA A 62 3.81 3.08 16.74
N PHE A 63 2.73 3.84 16.92
CA PHE A 63 2.69 5.26 16.51
C PHE A 63 3.72 6.13 17.23
N ARG A 64 4.00 5.82 18.51
CA ARG A 64 5.01 6.52 19.31
C ARG A 64 6.42 6.35 18.74
N LYS A 65 6.64 5.30 17.96
CA LYS A 65 7.93 4.91 17.39
C LYS A 65 8.14 5.42 15.96
N ILE A 66 7.15 6.08 15.34
CA ILE A 66 7.25 6.56 13.95
C ILE A 66 8.49 7.45 13.75
N LYS A 67 8.74 8.39 14.68
CA LYS A 67 9.85 9.35 14.58
C LYS A 67 11.24 8.72 14.58
N GLN A 68 11.41 7.57 15.24
CA GLN A 68 12.71 6.90 15.40
C GLN A 68 12.90 5.70 14.44
N ALA A 69 11.84 5.32 13.71
CA ALA A 69 11.88 4.20 12.79
C ALA A 69 12.82 4.48 11.62
N LYS A 70 13.65 3.50 11.24
CA LYS A 70 14.37 3.53 9.96
C LYS A 70 13.45 3.12 8.82
N VAL A 71 12.66 2.08 9.05
CA VAL A 71 11.70 1.53 8.11
C VAL A 71 10.31 1.54 8.74
N ILE A 72 9.32 1.98 8.00
CA ILE A 72 7.91 1.88 8.37
C ILE A 72 7.27 0.85 7.45
N LEU A 73 6.70 -0.21 8.03
CA LEU A 73 5.96 -1.23 7.31
C LEU A 73 4.47 -0.88 7.36
N LEU A 74 3.81 -0.89 6.21
CA LEU A 74 2.40 -0.53 6.06
C LEU A 74 1.72 -1.53 5.13
N GLY A 75 0.58 -2.09 5.51
CA GLY A 75 -0.21 -2.94 4.63
C GLY A 75 -1.29 -2.15 3.89
N PHE A 76 -1.48 -2.52 2.63
CA PHE A 76 -2.49 -1.97 1.74
C PHE A 76 -3.32 -3.13 1.16
N PRO A 77 -4.36 -3.59 1.87
CA PRO A 77 -5.11 -4.79 1.48
C PRO A 77 -6.21 -4.48 0.44
N SER A 78 -5.84 -3.86 -0.69
CA SER A 78 -6.78 -3.58 -1.79
C SER A 78 -6.24 -4.08 -3.13
N ASP A 79 -7.12 -4.70 -3.90
CA ASP A 79 -6.88 -5.20 -5.25
C ASP A 79 -7.96 -4.73 -6.25
N ASN A 80 -8.61 -3.61 -5.92
CA ASN A 80 -9.71 -3.07 -6.72
C ASN A 80 -9.22 -2.37 -7.99
N GLY A 81 -7.95 -1.97 -8.05
CA GLY A 81 -7.35 -1.41 -9.25
C GLY A 81 -7.24 -2.46 -10.35
N ALA A 82 -6.99 -3.73 -9.99
CA ALA A 82 -6.89 -4.85 -10.91
C ALA A 82 -8.23 -5.17 -11.58
N GLY A 83 -9.31 -5.24 -10.78
CA GLY A 83 -10.68 -5.44 -11.26
C GLY A 83 -10.98 -6.76 -11.98
N ILE A 84 -10.01 -7.70 -12.05
CA ILE A 84 -10.15 -8.98 -12.78
C ILE A 84 -10.01 -10.15 -11.82
N LYS A 85 -8.80 -10.40 -11.31
CA LYS A 85 -8.52 -11.49 -10.38
C LYS A 85 -8.33 -10.91 -8.99
N ARG A 86 -9.23 -11.28 -8.09
CA ARG A 86 -9.14 -10.95 -6.66
C ARG A 86 -8.16 -11.89 -5.95
N GLY A 87 -7.55 -11.41 -4.88
CA GLY A 87 -6.74 -12.19 -3.95
C GLY A 87 -5.50 -11.48 -3.44
N SER A 88 -4.96 -10.50 -4.17
CA SER A 88 -3.78 -9.78 -3.69
C SER A 88 -4.09 -8.88 -2.49
N ASN A 89 -5.36 -8.54 -2.26
CA ASN A 89 -5.81 -7.90 -1.03
C ASN A 89 -5.47 -8.69 0.26
N PHE A 90 -5.26 -10.00 0.19
CA PHE A 90 -4.81 -10.83 1.33
C PHE A 90 -3.28 -10.90 1.48
N ALA A 91 -2.51 -10.43 0.50
CA ALA A 91 -1.04 -10.50 0.54
C ALA A 91 -0.41 -9.79 1.76
N PRO A 92 -0.91 -8.64 2.27
CA PRO A 92 -0.34 -8.03 3.47
C PRO A 92 -0.42 -8.93 4.71
N LEU A 93 -1.46 -9.75 4.82
CA LEU A 93 -1.63 -10.74 5.89
C LEU A 93 -0.64 -11.89 5.70
N GLU A 94 -0.61 -12.51 4.53
CA GLU A 94 0.24 -13.66 4.21
C GLU A 94 1.74 -13.34 4.28
N ILE A 95 2.16 -12.19 3.76
CA ILE A 95 3.55 -11.76 3.82
C ILE A 95 3.97 -11.58 5.28
N ARG A 96 3.12 -10.97 6.12
CA ARG A 96 3.41 -10.84 7.55
C ARG A 96 3.48 -12.18 8.26
N HIS A 97 2.61 -13.14 7.93
CA HIS A 97 2.68 -14.49 8.49
C HIS A 97 4.06 -15.12 8.34
N HIS A 98 4.74 -14.87 7.22
CA HIS A 98 6.09 -15.34 6.93
C HIS A 98 7.18 -14.45 7.56
N LEU A 99 7.05 -13.12 7.46
CA LEU A 99 8.02 -12.18 8.04
C LEU A 99 8.17 -12.37 9.55
N TYR A 100 7.06 -12.55 10.29
CA TYR A 100 7.11 -12.75 11.74
C TYR A 100 7.63 -14.13 12.17
N GLN A 101 7.87 -15.06 11.24
CA GLN A 101 8.62 -16.30 11.53
C GLN A 101 10.13 -16.05 11.50
N ASN A 102 10.57 -15.10 10.67
CA ASN A 102 11.97 -14.78 10.49
C ASN A 102 12.57 -14.15 11.76
N LYS A 103 13.61 -14.77 12.33
CA LYS A 103 14.28 -14.31 13.54
C LYS A 103 14.87 -12.90 13.38
N LYS A 104 15.49 -12.60 12.24
CA LYS A 104 16.12 -11.30 11.93
C LYS A 104 15.08 -10.19 11.87
N PHE A 105 13.95 -10.45 11.22
CA PHE A 105 12.84 -9.50 11.16
C PHE A 105 12.29 -9.18 12.55
N LYS A 106 12.08 -10.20 13.40
CA LYS A 106 11.67 -9.99 14.80
C LYS A 106 12.67 -9.13 15.57
N THR A 107 13.96 -9.33 15.39
CA THR A 107 14.99 -8.48 16.00
C THR A 107 14.89 -7.02 15.52
N TRP A 108 14.59 -6.78 14.24
CA TRP A 108 14.40 -5.42 13.73
C TRP A 108 13.17 -4.73 14.34
N ILE A 109 12.07 -5.45 14.54
CA ILE A 109 10.88 -4.95 15.24
C ILE A 109 11.20 -4.61 16.70
N GLN A 110 11.86 -5.52 17.43
CA GLN A 110 12.24 -5.31 18.84
C GLN A 110 13.16 -4.10 19.02
N LYS A 111 14.09 -3.88 18.09
CA LYS A 111 14.99 -2.72 18.09
C LYS A 111 14.36 -1.44 17.53
N ASN A 112 13.07 -1.44 17.17
CA ASN A 112 12.37 -0.35 16.50
C ASN A 112 13.05 0.11 15.19
N THR A 113 13.87 -0.74 14.58
CA THR A 113 14.47 -0.47 13.26
C THR A 113 13.39 -0.50 12.20
N VAL A 114 12.49 -1.49 12.30
CA VAL A 114 11.23 -1.56 11.55
C VAL A 114 10.10 -1.27 12.54
N VAL A 115 9.15 -0.43 12.14
CA VAL A 115 7.89 -0.22 12.85
C VAL A 115 6.75 -0.62 11.92
N ASP A 116 6.00 -1.65 12.30
CA ASP A 116 4.80 -2.09 11.58
C ASP A 116 3.60 -1.30 12.07
N LEU A 117 3.04 -0.46 11.19
CA LEU A 117 1.85 0.35 11.49
C LEU A 117 0.56 -0.41 11.25
N GLY A 118 0.61 -1.67 10.80
CA GLY A 118 -0.56 -2.44 10.43
C GLY A 118 -1.08 -2.04 9.06
N ASP A 119 -2.39 -2.06 8.87
CA ASP A 119 -3.02 -1.98 7.56
C ASP A 119 -3.89 -0.75 7.43
N ILE A 120 -4.00 -0.22 6.21
CA ILE A 120 -5.05 0.73 5.86
C ILE A 120 -6.39 0.00 5.90
N LEU A 121 -7.38 0.58 6.59
CA LEU A 121 -8.76 0.13 6.50
C LEU A 121 -9.31 0.48 5.12
N VAL A 122 -9.65 -0.53 4.33
CA VAL A 122 -10.16 -0.35 2.98
C VAL A 122 -11.65 -0.68 2.90
N ILE A 123 -12.36 0.07 2.06
CA ILE A 123 -13.65 -0.37 1.52
C ILE A 123 -13.33 -1.09 0.20
N PRO A 124 -13.46 -2.42 0.11
CA PRO A 124 -12.93 -3.21 -1.01
C PRO A 124 -13.62 -2.92 -2.35
N GLN A 125 -14.78 -2.27 -2.33
CA GLN A 125 -15.53 -1.86 -3.52
C GLN A 125 -15.04 -0.54 -4.12
N LEU A 126 -14.26 0.27 -3.38
CA LEU A 126 -13.83 1.60 -3.81
C LEU A 126 -12.39 1.55 -4.33
N LEU A 127 -12.02 2.51 -5.18
CA LEU A 127 -10.68 2.62 -5.76
C LEU A 127 -10.04 3.95 -5.36
N GLU A 128 -10.60 5.05 -5.87
CA GLU A 128 -10.19 6.42 -5.56
C GLU A 128 -11.42 7.31 -5.30
N ASP A 129 -11.22 8.35 -4.49
CA ASP A 129 -12.31 9.24 -4.07
C ASP A 129 -12.89 10.06 -5.22
N GLU A 130 -12.08 10.37 -6.23
CA GLU A 130 -12.44 11.12 -7.43
C GLU A 130 -13.51 10.41 -8.26
N MET A 131 -13.62 9.08 -8.15
CA MET A 131 -14.66 8.28 -8.79
C MET A 131 -16.00 8.31 -8.05
N LEU A 132 -16.07 8.94 -6.87
CA LEU A 132 -17.25 8.91 -6.02
C LEU A 132 -18.09 10.18 -6.14
N SER A 133 -19.40 10.00 -6.17
CA SER A 133 -20.31 11.12 -5.92
C SER A 133 -20.14 11.65 -4.49
N SER A 134 -20.38 12.96 -4.30
CA SER A 134 -20.35 13.59 -2.98
C SER A 134 -21.28 12.89 -1.96
N ALA A 135 -22.40 12.33 -2.42
CA ALA A 135 -23.33 11.59 -1.57
C ALA A 135 -22.73 10.25 -1.10
N GLN A 136 -22.13 9.48 -2.01
CA GLN A 136 -21.51 8.20 -1.68
C GLN A 136 -20.29 8.38 -0.77
N LYS A 137 -19.47 9.41 -1.04
CA LYS A 137 -18.31 9.77 -0.21
C LYS A 137 -18.75 10.07 1.23
N LYS A 138 -19.78 10.90 1.42
CA LYS A 138 -20.33 11.21 2.75
C LYS A 138 -20.84 9.98 3.51
N LYS A 139 -21.58 9.08 2.84
CA LYS A 139 -22.05 7.82 3.45
C LYS A 139 -20.89 6.97 3.95
N SER A 140 -19.86 6.82 3.11
CA SER A 140 -18.65 6.05 3.44
C SER A 140 -17.86 6.69 4.58
N GLN A 141 -17.78 8.03 4.63
CA GLN A 141 -17.12 8.74 5.74
C GLN A 141 -17.83 8.51 7.07
N ILE A 142 -19.17 8.60 7.10
CA ILE A 142 -19.94 8.33 8.32
C ILE A 142 -19.73 6.88 8.77
N ALA A 143 -19.76 5.92 7.84
CA ALA A 143 -19.56 4.51 8.15
C ALA A 143 -18.15 4.21 8.70
N LEU A 144 -17.09 4.77 8.12
CA LEU A 144 -15.71 4.52 8.55
C LEU A 144 -15.32 5.26 9.83
N TYR A 145 -15.82 6.49 9.99
CA TYR A 145 -15.31 7.41 11.02
C TYR A 145 -16.32 7.71 12.13
N GLY A 146 -17.58 7.31 11.98
CA GLY A 146 -18.66 7.56 12.95
C GLY A 146 -19.03 9.03 13.11
N LYS A 147 -18.50 9.93 12.26
CA LYS A 147 -18.71 11.38 12.34
C LYS A 147 -18.52 12.05 10.99
N LYS A 148 -19.03 13.28 10.87
CA LYS A 148 -18.75 14.14 9.72
C LYS A 148 -17.26 14.48 9.66
N THR A 149 -16.64 14.27 8.51
CA THR A 149 -15.21 14.50 8.28
C THR A 149 -14.93 14.75 6.80
N ASN A 150 -13.75 15.28 6.50
CA ASN A 150 -13.24 15.43 5.12
C ASN A 150 -12.15 14.40 4.78
N LEU A 151 -11.97 13.38 5.64
CA LEU A 151 -11.00 12.32 5.40
C LEU A 151 -11.39 11.48 4.17
N PRO A 152 -10.39 10.94 3.43
CA PRO A 152 -10.65 10.08 2.30
C PRO A 152 -11.28 8.75 2.73
N VAL A 153 -11.91 8.05 1.78
CA VAL A 153 -12.59 6.77 2.05
C VAL A 153 -12.14 5.64 1.13
N SER A 154 -11.59 6.00 -0.02
CA SER A 154 -11.15 5.04 -1.02
C SER A 154 -9.70 4.62 -0.77
N PRO A 155 -9.33 3.37 -1.11
CA PRO A 155 -8.01 2.83 -0.82
C PRO A 155 -6.85 3.69 -1.32
N LEU A 156 -6.84 4.12 -2.59
CA LEU A 156 -5.73 4.90 -3.14
C LEU A 156 -5.58 6.25 -2.44
N SER A 157 -6.68 6.97 -2.23
CA SER A 157 -6.70 8.27 -1.55
C SER A 157 -6.27 8.15 -0.08
N LEU A 158 -6.65 7.06 0.60
CA LEU A 158 -6.19 6.75 1.96
C LEU A 158 -4.71 6.43 2.02
N LEU A 159 -4.19 5.66 1.05
CA LEU A 159 -2.77 5.33 0.98
C LEU A 159 -1.91 6.58 0.77
N GLU A 160 -2.32 7.48 -0.14
CA GLU A 160 -1.61 8.75 -0.35
C GLU A 160 -1.61 9.60 0.93
N LYS A 161 -2.77 9.76 1.56
CA LYS A 161 -2.89 10.51 2.83
C LYS A 161 -2.02 9.89 3.92
N THR A 162 -2.01 8.57 4.04
CA THR A 162 -1.20 7.82 5.03
C THR A 162 0.29 8.06 4.81
N ALA A 163 0.78 7.89 3.59
CA ALA A 163 2.18 8.10 3.25
C ALA A 163 2.62 9.55 3.50
N ASN A 164 1.80 10.54 3.12
CA ASN A 164 2.05 11.95 3.41
C ASN A 164 2.16 12.25 4.91
N LEU A 165 1.28 11.68 5.74
CA LEU A 165 1.35 11.84 7.20
C LEU A 165 2.58 11.16 7.80
N ILE A 166 2.95 9.98 7.28
CA ILE A 166 4.17 9.27 7.69
C ILE A 166 5.40 10.12 7.40
N PHE A 167 5.56 10.64 6.17
CA PHE A 167 6.71 11.48 5.81
C PHE A 167 6.71 12.81 6.57
N LYS A 168 5.55 13.40 6.88
CA LYS A 168 5.47 14.57 7.75
C LYS A 168 5.96 14.28 9.18
N LEU A 169 5.66 13.10 9.71
CA LEU A 169 6.08 12.69 11.06
C LEU A 169 7.55 12.25 11.11
N ASN A 170 8.04 11.61 10.05
CA ASN A 170 9.42 11.17 9.91
C ASN A 170 9.88 11.28 8.43
N PRO A 171 10.47 12.42 8.03
CA PRO A 171 10.95 12.64 6.68
C PRO A 171 12.11 11.72 6.26
N LYS A 172 12.73 10.99 7.20
CA LYS A 172 13.85 10.09 6.91
C LYS A 172 13.43 8.62 6.81
N ALA A 173 12.19 8.31 7.13
CA ALA A 173 11.69 6.93 7.11
C ALA A 173 11.72 6.36 5.69
N LYS A 174 12.09 5.08 5.59
CA LYS A 174 11.85 4.27 4.39
C LYS A 174 10.49 3.60 4.55
N LEU A 175 9.51 4.01 3.73
CA LEU A 175 8.20 3.39 3.72
C LEU A 175 8.26 2.12 2.86
N MET A 176 7.95 0.98 3.48
CA MET A 176 7.80 -0.30 2.80
C MET A 176 6.33 -0.69 2.89
N THR A 177 5.65 -0.67 1.75
CA THR A 177 4.22 -0.98 1.69
C THR A 177 4.02 -2.40 1.20
N LEU A 178 3.25 -3.19 1.93
CA LEU A 178 2.81 -4.53 1.55
C LEU A 178 1.51 -4.37 0.79
N GLY A 179 1.55 -4.63 -0.50
CA GLY A 179 0.44 -4.40 -1.40
C GLY A 179 -0.52 -5.55 -1.52
N GLY A 180 -1.74 -5.17 -1.89
CA GLY A 180 -2.45 -5.79 -3.00
C GLY A 180 -1.92 -5.31 -4.36
N ASP A 181 -2.80 -4.97 -5.29
CA ASP A 181 -2.41 -4.79 -6.70
C ASP A 181 -1.53 -3.55 -6.99
N HIS A 182 -1.01 -3.48 -8.23
CA HIS A 182 -0.02 -2.47 -8.62
C HIS A 182 -0.53 -1.02 -8.65
N SER A 183 -1.85 -0.79 -8.61
CA SER A 183 -2.43 0.57 -8.56
C SER A 183 -1.95 1.36 -7.34
N MET A 184 -1.60 0.67 -6.25
CA MET A 184 -1.05 1.27 -5.03
C MET A 184 0.21 2.10 -5.26
N SER A 185 0.95 1.83 -6.33
CA SER A 185 2.20 2.52 -6.63
C SER A 185 1.95 3.99 -6.91
N TRP A 186 0.85 4.35 -7.60
CA TRP A 186 0.53 5.74 -7.92
C TRP A 186 0.45 6.67 -6.69
N PRO A 187 -0.41 6.43 -5.69
CA PRO A 187 -0.49 7.30 -4.52
C PRO A 187 0.80 7.35 -3.70
N LEU A 188 1.58 6.26 -3.68
CA LEU A 188 2.90 6.23 -3.03
C LEU A 188 3.90 7.13 -3.75
N ILE A 189 3.94 7.09 -5.08
CA ILE A 189 4.75 8.00 -5.91
C ILE A 189 4.33 9.45 -5.71
N CYS A 190 3.02 9.72 -5.59
CA CYS A 190 2.54 11.07 -5.30
C CYS A 190 3.06 11.61 -3.97
N ALA A 191 2.94 10.82 -2.90
CA ALA A 191 3.51 11.18 -1.60
C ALA A 191 5.04 11.31 -1.67
N TYR A 192 5.75 10.37 -2.30
CA TYR A 192 7.21 10.44 -2.39
C TYR A 192 7.68 11.69 -3.15
N HIS A 193 7.00 12.06 -4.23
CA HIS A 193 7.27 13.28 -4.98
C HIS A 193 7.06 14.55 -4.15
N ALA A 194 6.05 14.58 -3.28
CA ALA A 194 5.80 15.75 -2.43
C ALA A 194 6.87 15.96 -1.35
N HIS A 195 7.55 14.90 -0.90
CA HIS A 195 8.48 14.96 0.25
C HIS A 195 9.95 14.71 -0.11
N HIS A 196 10.23 14.04 -1.23
CA HIS A 196 11.56 13.48 -1.56
C HIS A 196 11.95 13.65 -3.04
N SER A 197 11.40 14.66 -3.73
CA SER A 197 11.83 14.98 -5.10
C SER A 197 13.20 15.67 -5.12
N PRO A 198 14.07 15.39 -6.12
CA PRO A 198 13.91 14.44 -7.23
C PRO A 198 14.30 13.00 -6.85
N PHE A 199 13.73 12.03 -7.57
CA PHE A 199 14.08 10.60 -7.45
C PHE A 199 13.85 9.85 -8.78
N SER A 200 14.29 8.58 -8.81
CA SER A 200 14.07 7.63 -9.90
C SER A 200 13.31 6.39 -9.40
N ILE A 201 12.60 5.73 -10.31
CA ILE A 201 11.80 4.52 -10.08
C ILE A 201 12.51 3.35 -10.75
N LEU A 202 12.82 2.32 -9.97
CA LEU A 202 13.21 1.00 -10.47
C LEU A 202 12.02 0.06 -10.33
N HIS A 203 11.53 -0.46 -11.45
CA HIS A 203 10.29 -1.21 -11.57
C HIS A 203 10.57 -2.62 -12.11
N PHE A 204 10.46 -3.63 -11.25
CA PHE A 204 10.56 -5.04 -11.65
C PHE A 204 9.16 -5.59 -11.93
N ASP A 205 8.86 -5.92 -13.19
CA ASP A 205 7.57 -6.51 -13.57
C ASP A 205 7.66 -7.23 -14.93
N ALA A 206 6.73 -8.13 -15.16
CA ALA A 206 6.45 -8.69 -16.47
C ALA A 206 5.80 -7.68 -17.43
N HIS A 207 5.03 -6.74 -16.89
CA HIS A 207 4.19 -5.79 -17.61
C HIS A 207 4.74 -4.37 -17.53
N THR A 208 4.41 -3.56 -18.54
CA THR A 208 4.90 -2.18 -18.58
C THR A 208 4.11 -1.23 -17.67
N ASP A 209 2.81 -1.45 -17.49
CA ASP A 209 1.90 -0.55 -16.77
C ASP A 209 1.91 0.92 -17.27
N LEU A 210 2.21 1.10 -18.56
CA LEU A 210 2.38 2.39 -19.24
C LEU A 210 1.13 2.86 -20.02
N LEU A 211 -0.03 2.25 -19.77
CA LEU A 211 -1.27 2.76 -20.38
C LEU A 211 -1.64 4.11 -19.75
N LYS A 212 -2.11 5.06 -20.57
CA LYS A 212 -2.59 6.35 -20.07
C LYS A 212 -3.87 6.21 -19.25
N SER A 213 -4.76 5.34 -19.68
CA SER A 213 -6.00 4.98 -18.98
C SER A 213 -6.45 3.60 -19.44
N ARG A 214 -7.35 2.97 -18.69
CA ARG A 214 -7.92 1.67 -19.04
C ARG A 214 -9.42 1.71 -18.85
N LEU A 215 -10.18 1.58 -19.94
CA LEU A 215 -11.65 1.63 -19.92
C LEU A 215 -12.21 2.87 -19.20
N GLY A 216 -11.56 4.02 -19.37
CA GLY A 216 -11.93 5.29 -18.72
C GLY A 216 -11.47 5.44 -17.27
N VAL A 217 -10.76 4.46 -16.70
CA VAL A 217 -10.12 4.56 -15.38
C VAL A 217 -8.68 5.03 -15.56
N ASP A 218 -8.35 6.18 -14.96
CA ASP A 218 -7.02 6.77 -15.06
C ASP A 218 -6.02 6.01 -14.17
N HIS A 219 -6.34 5.76 -12.89
CA HIS A 219 -5.41 5.11 -11.97
C HIS A 219 -5.81 3.65 -11.69
N CYS A 220 -5.07 2.71 -12.27
CA CYS A 220 -5.24 1.28 -12.05
C CYS A 220 -3.89 0.54 -12.18
N TYR A 221 -3.89 -0.77 -11.96
CA TYR A 221 -2.68 -1.61 -12.03
C TYR A 221 -1.90 -1.47 -13.35
N GLY A 222 -2.58 -1.23 -14.48
CA GLY A 222 -1.95 -1.15 -15.80
C GLY A 222 -1.58 0.28 -16.24
N THR A 223 -1.81 1.29 -15.40
CA THR A 223 -1.64 2.70 -15.78
C THR A 223 -0.73 3.49 -14.83
N TRP A 224 -0.51 3.01 -13.60
CA TRP A 224 0.23 3.76 -12.57
C TRP A 224 1.60 4.25 -13.04
N ALA A 225 2.33 3.46 -13.83
CA ALA A 225 3.69 3.78 -14.24
C ALA A 225 3.71 4.91 -15.28
N TYR A 226 2.69 5.00 -16.15
CA TYR A 226 2.50 6.15 -17.03
C TYR A 226 2.39 7.44 -16.21
N HIS A 227 1.46 7.48 -15.25
CA HIS A 227 1.22 8.68 -14.43
C HIS A 227 2.43 9.03 -13.57
N ALA A 228 3.10 8.02 -13.00
CA ALA A 228 4.32 8.19 -12.24
C ALA A 228 5.45 8.81 -13.08
N ASN A 229 5.68 8.29 -14.29
CA ASN A 229 6.73 8.81 -15.18
C ASN A 229 6.47 10.25 -15.64
N GLN A 230 5.20 10.59 -15.92
CA GLN A 230 4.79 11.97 -16.18
C GLN A 230 5.08 12.85 -14.97
N LYS A 231 4.70 12.41 -13.76
CA LYS A 231 4.83 13.18 -12.53
C LYS A 231 6.27 13.46 -12.14
N ILE A 232 7.16 12.47 -12.26
CA ILE A 232 8.58 12.66 -11.94
C ILE A 232 9.31 13.46 -13.02
N GLY A 233 8.68 13.74 -14.17
CA GLY A 233 9.19 14.63 -15.21
C GLY A 233 10.04 13.95 -16.29
N LYS A 234 9.85 12.66 -16.54
CA LYS A 234 10.57 11.87 -17.56
C LYS A 234 12.10 11.97 -17.40
N LYS A 235 12.91 11.72 -18.43
CA LYS A 235 14.40 11.67 -18.40
C LYS A 235 14.98 10.33 -17.96
N GLN A 236 14.41 9.24 -18.46
CA GLN A 236 14.84 7.86 -18.15
C GLN A 236 14.87 7.54 -16.66
N ARG A 237 14.09 8.28 -15.86
CA ARG A 237 14.00 8.09 -14.41
C ARG A 237 13.06 6.96 -14.02
N LEU A 238 12.22 6.47 -14.95
CA LEU A 238 11.54 5.19 -14.82
C LEU A 238 12.33 4.12 -15.57
N VAL A 239 12.91 3.20 -14.81
CA VAL A 239 13.69 2.05 -15.30
C VAL A 239 12.88 0.78 -15.05
N GLN A 240 12.59 0.03 -16.10
CA GLN A 240 11.80 -1.21 -16.02
C GLN A 240 12.65 -2.43 -16.33
N VAL A 241 12.51 -3.48 -15.52
CA VAL A 241 13.31 -4.71 -15.62
C VAL A 241 12.38 -5.92 -15.63
N GLY A 242 12.61 -6.84 -16.58
CA GLY A 242 11.87 -8.11 -16.66
C GLY A 242 10.64 -8.09 -17.57
N ILE A 243 10.48 -7.02 -18.35
CA ILE A 243 9.33 -6.83 -19.26
C ILE A 243 9.26 -7.98 -20.27
N ARG A 244 8.10 -8.62 -20.36
CA ARG A 244 7.80 -9.70 -21.32
C ARG A 244 6.37 -9.70 -21.85
N ALA A 245 5.50 -8.85 -21.31
CA ALA A 245 4.12 -8.68 -21.75
C ALA A 245 3.83 -7.18 -21.95
N SER A 246 3.58 -6.76 -23.20
CA SER A 246 3.26 -5.37 -23.50
C SER A 246 2.40 -5.24 -24.76
N GLN A 247 1.55 -4.21 -24.81
CA GLN A 247 0.72 -3.90 -25.98
C GLN A 247 1.50 -3.19 -27.10
N LYS A 248 2.67 -2.62 -26.80
CA LYS A 248 3.52 -1.88 -27.75
C LYS A 248 4.97 -2.35 -27.62
N PRO A 249 5.77 -2.27 -28.69
CA PRO A 249 7.17 -2.66 -28.65
C PRO A 249 8.00 -1.71 -27.78
N LYS A 250 9.14 -2.20 -27.25
CA LYS A 250 10.13 -1.44 -26.46
C LYS A 250 10.37 -0.03 -26.99
N LYS A 251 10.72 0.07 -28.28
CA LYS A 251 11.03 1.32 -28.97
C LYS A 251 9.92 2.37 -28.84
N HIS A 252 8.65 1.96 -28.86
CA HIS A 252 7.53 2.90 -28.71
C HIS A 252 7.55 3.56 -27.33
N TRP A 253 7.72 2.78 -26.26
CA TRP A 253 7.72 3.30 -24.90
C TRP A 253 8.94 4.19 -24.64
N GLU A 254 10.12 3.73 -25.04
CA GLU A 254 11.36 4.51 -24.87
C GLU A 254 11.30 5.82 -25.65
N SER A 255 10.76 5.84 -26.87
CA SER A 255 10.70 7.08 -27.68
C SER A 255 9.60 8.05 -27.26
N THR A 256 8.44 7.57 -26.77
CA THR A 256 7.28 8.42 -26.46
C THR A 256 7.21 8.84 -25.00
N LEU A 257 7.67 7.98 -24.10
CA LEU A 257 7.63 8.20 -22.66
C LEU A 257 9.02 8.39 -22.05
N ASP A 258 10.09 8.18 -22.80
CA ASP A 258 11.46 8.41 -22.31
C ASP A 258 11.75 7.60 -21.03
N VAL A 259 11.32 6.33 -21.06
CA VAL A 259 11.61 5.31 -20.05
C VAL A 259 12.84 4.51 -20.49
N LYS A 260 13.51 3.83 -19.55
CA LYS A 260 14.54 2.83 -19.86
C LYS A 260 13.99 1.43 -19.59
N GLN A 261 14.12 0.50 -20.54
CA GLN A 261 13.59 -0.85 -20.37
C GLN A 261 14.64 -1.94 -20.62
N PHE A 262 14.63 -2.95 -19.76
CA PHE A 262 15.40 -4.18 -19.89
C PHE A 262 14.41 -5.35 -19.98
N TRP A 263 14.23 -5.88 -21.20
CA TRP A 263 13.23 -6.92 -21.45
C TRP A 263 13.79 -8.29 -21.07
N ALA A 264 12.93 -9.18 -20.58
CA ALA A 264 13.36 -10.49 -20.09
C ALA A 264 14.16 -11.28 -21.13
N LYS A 265 13.76 -11.21 -22.42
CA LYS A 265 14.48 -11.87 -23.51
C LYS A 265 15.90 -11.35 -23.73
N GLU A 266 16.14 -10.07 -23.44
CA GLU A 266 17.44 -9.40 -23.60
C GLU A 266 18.34 -9.84 -22.45
N ILE A 267 17.83 -9.76 -21.22
CA ILE A 267 18.50 -10.19 -20.00
C ILE A 267 18.88 -11.68 -20.09
N LEU A 268 17.99 -12.54 -20.58
CA LEU A 268 18.27 -13.97 -20.73
C LEU A 268 19.34 -14.27 -21.80
N LYS A 269 19.45 -13.41 -22.82
CA LYS A 269 20.44 -13.57 -23.89
C LYS A 269 21.83 -13.11 -23.45
N ASP A 270 21.90 -12.01 -22.69
CA ASP A 270 23.15 -11.46 -22.17
C ASP A 270 22.91 -10.75 -20.82
N PRO A 271 23.01 -11.47 -19.69
CA PRO A 271 22.73 -10.91 -18.37
C PRO A 271 23.72 -9.83 -17.90
N ILE A 272 24.94 -9.81 -18.45
CA ILE A 272 26.03 -8.93 -17.97
C ILE A 272 26.00 -7.59 -18.71
N SER A 273 25.73 -7.61 -20.01
CA SER A 273 25.70 -6.39 -20.83
C SER A 273 24.33 -5.71 -20.89
N SER A 274 23.29 -6.37 -20.38
CA SER A 274 21.91 -5.85 -20.35
C SER A 274 21.72 -4.77 -19.30
#